data_AF-A0A0V0H2L8-F1
#
_entry.id   AF-A0A0V0H2L8-F1
#
_cell.length_a   1.000
_cell.length_b   1.000
_cell.length_c   1.000
_cell.angle_alpha   90.00
_cell.angle_beta   90.00
_cell.angle_gamma   90.00
#
_symmetry.space_group_name_H-M   'P 1'
#
loop_
_entity.id
_entity.type
_entity.pdbx_description
1 polymer ?
#
loop_
_entity_poly.entity_id
_entity_poly.type
_entity_poly.pdbx_seq_one_letter_code
_entity_poly.pdbx_strand_id
1 'polypeptide(L)' 'VLPIFYDVDPSQVRKQNGSFGEALDKNKEQLFGAERVEKWKAALTEAANLCGWDLINVTDG' A
#
# COMPACT_ATOMS: atom_id res chain seq x y z
N VAL A 1 5.76 2.81 14.64
CA VAL A 1 5.97 2.85 13.17
C VAL A 1 5.36 4.14 12.67
N LEU A 2 6.07 4.88 11.82
CA LEU A 2 5.55 6.10 11.18
C LEU A 2 5.50 5.86 9.67
N PRO A 3 4.32 5.75 9.05
CA PRO A 3 4.20 5.59 7.61
C PRO A 3 4.56 6.89 6.87
N ILE A 4 5.28 6.76 5.75
CA ILE A 4 5.54 7.85 4.81
C ILE A 4 4.89 7.46 3.49
N PHE A 5 3.93 8.26 3.03
CA PHE A 5 3.28 8.07 1.74
C PHE A 5 3.89 9.03 0.74
N TYR A 6 4.54 8.49 -0.30
CA TYR A 6 5.23 9.26 -1.32
C TYR A 6 4.51 9.10 -2.65
N ASP A 7 3.97 10.21 -3.17
CA ASP A 7 3.25 10.27 -4.45
C ASP A 7 2.15 9.20 -4.58
N VAL A 8 1.51 8.89 -3.46
CA VAL A 8 0.44 7.90 -3.38
C VAL A 8 -0.60 8.39 -2.40
N ASP A 9 -1.86 8.20 -2.76
CA ASP A 9 -2.96 8.41 -1.83
C ASP A 9 -2.97 7.27 -0.79
N PRO A 10 -2.93 7.56 0.53
CA PRO A 10 -2.93 6.54 1.58
C PRO A 10 -4.12 5.57 1.49
N SER A 11 -5.25 5.97 0.91
CA SER A 11 -6.42 5.10 0.70
C SER A 11 -6.16 4.00 -0.34
N GLN A 12 -5.29 4.24 -1.33
CA GLN A 12 -4.86 3.21 -2.28
C GLN A 12 -4.02 2.14 -1.58
N VAL A 13 -3.16 2.55 -0.63
CA VAL A 13 -2.40 1.63 0.21
C VAL A 13 -3.30 0.88 1.19
N ARG A 14 -4.25 1.59 1.83
CA ARG A 14 -5.17 1.03 2.84
C ARG A 14 -6.12 0.00 2.27
N LYS A 15 -6.64 0.24 1.06
CA LYS A 15 -7.59 -0.66 0.39
C LYS A 15 -6.91 -1.63 -0.57
N GLN A 16 -5.60 -1.44 -0.81
CA GLN A 16 -4.82 -2.13 -1.83
C GLN A 16 -5.51 -2.05 -3.20
N ASN A 17 -5.85 -0.82 -3.59
CA ASN A 17 -6.48 -0.51 -4.88
C ASN A 17 -5.43 -0.04 -5.89
N GLY A 18 -5.82 0.08 -7.17
CA GLY A 18 -4.92 0.53 -8.23
C GLY A 18 -3.69 -0.37 -8.35
N SER A 19 -2.52 0.25 -8.51
CA SER A 19 -1.25 -0.45 -8.70
C SER A 19 -0.87 -1.39 -7.54
N PHE A 20 -1.29 -1.08 -6.31
CA PHE A 20 -1.02 -1.93 -5.14
C PHE A 20 -1.79 -3.25 -5.22
N GLY A 21 -3.06 -3.20 -5.62
CA GLY A 21 -3.89 -4.39 -5.80
C GLY A 21 -3.35 -5.28 -6.92
N GLU A 22 -3.10 -4.68 -8.09
CA GLU A 22 -2.55 -5.39 -9.26
C GLU A 22 -1.22 -6.08 -8.95
N ALA A 23 -0.31 -5.38 -8.24
CA ALA A 23 0.97 -5.94 -7.86
C ALA A 23 0.82 -7.11 -6.86
N LEU A 24 -0.05 -6.98 -5.86
CA LEU A 24 -0.26 -8.05 -4.88
C LEU A 24 -0.90 -9.29 -5.50
N ASP A 25 -1.86 -9.11 -6.40
CA ASP A 25 -2.54 -10.23 -7.07
C ASP A 25 -1.60 -10.93 -8.05
N LYS A 26 -0.81 -10.19 -8.84
CA LYS A 26 0.25 -10.78 -9.69
C LYS A 26 1.26 -11.59 -8.88
N ASN A 27 1.67 -11.08 -7.72
CA ASN A 27 2.61 -11.75 -6.82
C ASN A 27 2.02 -12.99 -6.14
N LYS A 28 0.69 -13.02 -5.93
CA LYS A 28 -0.06 -14.14 -5.36
C LYS A 28 0.04 -15.38 -6.22
N GLU A 29 -0.08 -15.20 -7.53
CA GLU A 29 -0.09 -16.28 -8.52
C GLU A 29 1.31 -16.76 -8.90
N GLN A 30 2.31 -15.87 -8.89
CA GLN A 30 3.60 -16.15 -9.54
C GLN A 30 4.75 -16.50 -8.60
N LEU A 31 4.77 -15.99 -7.36
CA LEU A 31 6.03 -15.95 -6.59
C LEU A 31 5.91 -16.37 -5.12
N PHE A 32 4.84 -15.97 -4.44
CA PHE A 32 4.84 -15.95 -2.97
C PHE A 32 3.72 -16.77 -2.32
N GLY A 33 2.72 -17.17 -3.09
CA GLY A 33 1.57 -17.94 -2.62
C GLY A 33 0.55 -17.10 -1.84
N ALA A 34 -0.67 -17.63 -1.74
CA ALA A 34 -1.81 -16.92 -1.17
C ALA A 34 -1.60 -16.46 0.27
N GLU A 35 -1.09 -17.33 1.14
CA GLU A 35 -0.94 -17.02 2.58
C GLU A 35 -0.02 -15.83 2.84
N ARG A 36 1.09 -15.74 2.09
CA ARG A 36 2.05 -14.64 2.26
C ARG A 36 1.47 -13.31 1.79
N VAL A 37 0.76 -13.32 0.66
CA VAL A 37 0.11 -12.12 0.12
C VAL A 37 -0.99 -11.61 1.06
N GLU A 38 -1.77 -12.50 1.68
CA GLU A 38 -2.76 -12.08 2.68
C GLU A 38 -2.12 -11.42 3.91
N LYS A 39 -0.97 -11.93 4.39
CA LYS A 39 -0.22 -11.28 5.48
C LYS A 39 0.29 -9.89 5.10
N TRP A 40 0.73 -9.70 3.86
CA TRP A 40 1.14 -8.38 3.36
C TRP A 40 -0.03 -7.43 3.21
N LYS A 41 -1.18 -7.89 2.71
CA LYS A 41 -2.43 -7.10 2.64
C LYS A 41 -2.83 -6.59 4.02
N ALA A 42 -2.78 -7.45 5.04
CA ALA A 42 -3.05 -7.07 6.42
C ALA A 42 -2.05 -6.02 6.95
N ALA A 43 -0.75 -6.27 6.78
CA ALA A 43 0.29 -5.35 7.26
C ALA A 43 0.22 -3.97 6.58
N LEU A 44 -0.06 -3.91 5.28
CA LEU A 44 -0.25 -2.65 4.55
C LEU A 44 -1.48 -1.89 5.04
N THR A 45 -2.58 -2.60 5.30
CA THR A 45 -3.80 -2.01 5.86
C THR A 45 -3.54 -1.42 7.25
N GLU A 46 -2.88 -2.17 8.13
CA GLU A 46 -2.55 -1.72 9.47
C GLU A 46 -1.62 -0.50 9.44
N ALA A 47 -0.55 -0.56 8.64
CA ALA A 47 0.36 0.57 8.48
C ALA A 47 -0.36 1.81 7.92
N ALA A 48 -1.25 1.65 6.94
CA ALA A 48 -2.00 2.73 6.33
C ALA A 48 -3.14 3.30 7.22
N ASN A 49 -3.46 2.63 8.32
CA ASN A 49 -4.38 3.11 9.34
C ASN A 49 -3.68 3.90 10.45
N LEU A 50 -2.34 3.87 10.52
CA LEU A 50 -1.58 4.71 11.45
C LEU A 50 -1.55 6.16 10.95
N CYS A 51 -1.53 7.12 11.89
CA CYS A 51 -1.26 8.51 11.55
C CYS A 51 0.16 8.63 10.96
N GLY A 52 0.27 9.15 9.75
CA GLY A 52 1.53 9.25 9.00
C GLY A 52 1.73 10.64 8.40
N TRP A 53 2.83 10.81 7.65
CA TRP A 53 3.09 12.02 6.87
C TRP A 53 2.70 11.77 5.42
N ASP A 54 1.73 12.53 4.94
CA ASP A 54 1.29 12.54 3.54
C ASP A 54 2.13 13.58 2.79
N LEU A 55 3.21 13.15 2.11
CA LEU A 55 3.94 14.03 1.20
C LEU A 55 3.21 14.06 -0.15
N ILE A 56 2.19 14.92 -0.23
CA ILE A 56 1.67 15.37 -1.51
C ILE A 56 2.68 16.38 -2.05
N ASN A 57 3.39 16.03 -3.13
CA ASN A 57 4.18 17.02 -3.86
C ASN A 57 3.20 18.04 -4.47
N VAL A 58 2.95 19.14 -3.74
CA VAL A 58 2.26 20.29 -4.31
C VAL A 58 3.25 20.88 -5.32
N THR A 59 3.01 20.60 -6.59
CA THR A 59 3.67 21.32 -7.68
C THR A 59 3.14 22.74 -7.68
N ASP A 60 3.62 23.56 -6.76
CA ASP A 60 3.50 25.01 -6.87
C ASP A 60 4.56 25.45 -7.90
N GLY A 61 4.10 25.54 -9.15
CA GLY A 61 4.82 26.17 -10.24
C GLY A 61 4.83 27.69 -10.11
#